data_AF-A0A483TGJ3-F1
#
_entry.id   AF-A0A483TGJ3-F1
#
_cell.length_a   1.000
_cell.length_b   1.000
_cell.length_c   1.000
_cell.angle_alpha   90.00
_cell.angle_beta   90.00
_cell.angle_gamma   90.00
#
_symmetry.space_group_name_H-M   'P 1'
#
loop_
_entity.id
_entity.type
_entity.pdbx_description
1 polymer ?
#
loop_
_entity_poly.entity_id
_entity_poly.type
_entity_poly.pdbx_seq_one_letter_code
_entity_poly.pdbx_strand_id
1 'polypeptide(L)'
;YNTTHKDFAECECTLLNDYRPIVYNSKFIEDNFYHAKEQKGVFTLSKKNADIEKDLAIKEGLRQDLKEQYRNKREAATKLKEEQNNKENDCIEAIWAKTESIRSSDLKNVMRGPLGSKKAFFAQLQKTLTLPVSNLEQLSKDYSELIKHKNKEIPLITILLSFTLPEDDKKLLATPIIDSSNSYLSETIKRLQNLDWVKKGKELYLKDNTCPFCQESTINAKFIEAIESIFDESYSNKTNQISAIKSSYELATKAIYQKLTQEISTCELISEEEKEITTSHIKLLDEIASRNIELITSKFNNPSSIITLESDDSIEQKIINCVTDYNTKIKDINLK
;
A
#
# COMPACT_ATOMS: atom_id res chain seq x y z
N TYR A 1 -74.04 -46.82 79.73
CA TYR A 1 -74.63 -45.91 80.74
C TYR A 1 -76.14 -46.03 80.59
N ASN A 2 -76.81 -46.75 81.49
CA ASN A 2 -78.23 -47.08 81.35
C ASN A 2 -79.07 -46.16 82.25
N THR A 3 -79.45 -45.01 81.72
CA THR A 3 -80.13 -43.92 82.44
C THR A 3 -81.58 -44.26 82.84
N THR A 4 -82.10 -45.42 82.46
CA THR A 4 -83.47 -45.87 82.73
C THR A 4 -83.56 -46.91 83.85
N HIS A 5 -82.44 -47.24 84.52
CA HIS A 5 -82.46 -48.11 85.70
C HIS A 5 -83.12 -47.39 86.89
N LYS A 6 -83.95 -48.11 87.67
CA LYS A 6 -84.76 -47.55 88.76
C LYS A 6 -83.95 -46.75 89.79
N ASP A 7 -82.70 -47.12 90.00
CA ASP A 7 -81.79 -46.45 90.94
C ASP A 7 -81.43 -45.01 90.55
N PHE A 8 -81.73 -44.58 89.31
CA PHE A 8 -81.48 -43.22 88.81
C PHE A 8 -82.76 -42.39 88.64
N ALA A 9 -83.92 -42.89 89.12
CA ALA A 9 -85.21 -42.21 88.97
C ALA A 9 -85.29 -40.83 89.66
N GLU A 10 -84.42 -40.57 90.65
CA GLU A 10 -84.33 -39.29 91.36
C GLU A 10 -83.12 -38.43 90.93
N CYS A 11 -82.35 -38.88 89.94
CA CYS A 11 -81.21 -38.11 89.43
C CYS A 11 -81.67 -37.10 88.37
N GLU A 12 -82.16 -35.95 88.80
CA GLU A 12 -82.50 -34.82 87.94
C GLU A 12 -81.46 -33.69 88.10
N CYS A 13 -80.71 -33.38 87.04
CA CYS A 13 -79.71 -32.31 87.04
C CYS A 13 -80.26 -31.08 86.30
N THR A 14 -80.84 -30.15 87.04
CA THR A 14 -81.55 -28.96 86.53
C THR A 14 -80.64 -27.80 86.11
N LEU A 15 -79.32 -27.93 86.27
CA LEU A 15 -78.32 -26.88 86.02
C LEU A 15 -77.71 -26.87 84.61
N LEU A 16 -78.26 -27.62 83.66
CA LEU A 16 -77.67 -27.77 82.30
C LEU A 16 -78.08 -26.68 81.29
N ASN A 17 -79.03 -25.80 81.61
CA ASN A 17 -79.54 -24.84 80.62
C ASN A 17 -78.58 -23.67 80.33
N ASP A 18 -77.75 -23.28 81.30
CA ASP A 18 -76.77 -22.19 81.13
C ASP A 18 -75.34 -22.68 80.83
N TYR A 19 -75.14 -24.00 80.82
CA TYR A 19 -73.83 -24.61 80.64
C TYR A 19 -73.86 -25.61 79.51
N ARG A 20 -72.95 -25.47 78.54
CA ARG A 20 -72.75 -26.47 77.49
C ARG A 20 -71.97 -27.65 78.08
N PRO A 21 -72.57 -28.84 78.30
CA PRO A 21 -71.81 -29.98 78.80
C PRO A 21 -70.79 -30.41 77.75
N ILE A 22 -69.53 -30.46 78.15
CA ILE A 22 -68.44 -30.98 77.31
C ILE A 22 -67.91 -32.25 77.96
N VAL A 23 -67.85 -33.32 77.17
CA VAL A 23 -67.27 -34.58 77.62
C VAL A 23 -65.76 -34.45 77.58
N TYR A 24 -65.13 -34.45 78.75
CA TYR A 24 -63.67 -34.49 78.88
C TYR A 24 -63.17 -35.89 78.51
N ASN A 25 -62.94 -36.10 77.20
CA ASN A 25 -62.40 -37.33 76.64
C ASN A 25 -61.12 -37.03 75.83
N SER A 26 -60.45 -38.07 75.35
CA SER A 26 -59.20 -37.92 74.57
C SER A 26 -59.35 -36.97 73.38
N LYS A 27 -60.52 -36.99 72.73
CA LYS A 27 -60.82 -36.12 71.59
C LYS A 27 -60.92 -34.64 71.99
N PHE A 28 -61.52 -34.32 73.14
CA PHE A 28 -61.56 -32.95 73.66
C PHE A 28 -60.16 -32.43 74.00
N ILE A 29 -59.29 -33.30 74.55
CA ILE A 29 -57.90 -32.97 74.83
C ILE A 29 -57.16 -32.68 73.53
N GLU A 30 -57.24 -33.57 72.53
CA GLU A 30 -56.61 -33.37 71.21
C GLU A 30 -57.11 -32.11 70.47
N ASP A 31 -58.40 -31.79 70.59
CA ASP A 31 -59.03 -30.67 69.88
C ASP A 31 -58.75 -29.28 70.50
N ASN A 32 -58.44 -29.21 71.80
CA ASN A 32 -58.34 -27.93 72.52
C ASN A 32 -56.97 -27.70 73.18
N PHE A 33 -56.19 -28.75 73.42
CA PHE A 33 -54.90 -28.65 74.09
C PHE A 33 -53.80 -28.83 73.04
N TYR A 34 -53.33 -27.71 72.49
CA TYR A 34 -52.16 -27.69 71.61
C TYR A 34 -50.89 -27.59 72.46
N HIS A 35 -49.99 -28.56 72.32
CA HIS A 35 -48.68 -28.50 72.95
C HIS A 35 -47.78 -27.52 72.19
N ALA A 36 -47.81 -26.24 72.56
CA ALA A 36 -46.76 -25.31 72.15
C ALA A 36 -45.42 -25.83 72.70
N LYS A 37 -44.45 -26.08 71.81
CA LYS A 37 -43.14 -26.66 72.15
C LYS A 37 -42.33 -25.82 73.17
N GLU A 38 -42.70 -24.56 73.39
CA GLU A 38 -41.83 -23.57 74.04
C GLU A 38 -42.12 -23.36 75.54
N GLN A 39 -43.25 -23.81 76.09
CA GLN A 39 -43.52 -23.71 77.53
C GLN A 39 -44.38 -24.86 78.06
N LYS A 40 -43.80 -25.71 78.93
CA LYS A 40 -44.55 -26.75 79.64
C LYS A 40 -45.54 -26.10 80.62
N GLY A 41 -46.84 -26.33 80.40
CA GLY A 41 -47.91 -25.92 81.33
C GLY A 41 -48.77 -24.74 80.88
N VAL A 42 -48.54 -24.17 79.70
CA VAL A 42 -49.42 -23.14 79.12
C VAL A 42 -50.45 -23.81 78.20
N PHE A 43 -51.73 -23.70 78.56
CA PHE A 43 -52.84 -24.27 77.80
C PHE A 43 -53.71 -23.15 77.22
N THR A 44 -53.76 -23.05 75.89
CA THR A 44 -54.66 -22.10 75.22
C THR A 44 -56.09 -22.65 75.21
N LEU A 45 -56.98 -22.07 76.01
CA LEU A 45 -58.40 -22.43 76.07
C LEU A 45 -59.19 -21.89 74.86
N SER A 46 -58.90 -22.36 73.63
CA SER A 46 -59.87 -22.41 72.52
C SER A 46 -59.30 -23.12 71.29
N LYS A 47 -60.13 -23.93 70.62
CA LYS A 47 -59.83 -24.53 69.30
C LYS A 47 -59.38 -23.50 68.27
N LYS A 48 -59.98 -22.30 68.27
CA LYS A 48 -59.63 -21.19 67.36
C LYS A 48 -58.19 -20.71 67.57
N ASN A 49 -57.71 -20.65 68.82
CA ASN A 49 -56.33 -20.25 69.11
C ASN A 49 -55.34 -21.36 68.71
N ALA A 50 -55.69 -22.63 68.93
CA ALA A 50 -54.87 -23.76 68.48
C ALA A 50 -54.71 -23.80 66.95
N ASP A 51 -55.78 -23.48 66.19
CA ASP A 51 -55.72 -23.42 64.73
C ASP A 51 -54.88 -22.23 64.23
N ILE A 52 -54.96 -21.07 64.90
CA ILE A 52 -54.12 -19.89 64.59
C ILE A 52 -52.63 -20.19 64.84
N GLU A 53 -52.29 -20.83 65.95
CA GLU A 53 -50.90 -21.21 66.27
C GLU A 53 -50.33 -22.21 65.24
N LYS A 54 -51.15 -23.17 64.78
CA LYS A 54 -50.76 -24.07 63.69
C LYS A 54 -50.53 -23.32 62.37
N ASP A 55 -51.42 -22.42 62.01
CA ASP A 55 -51.28 -21.60 60.78
C ASP A 55 -50.07 -20.67 60.85
N LEU A 56 -49.79 -20.08 62.01
CA LEU A 56 -48.59 -19.28 62.26
C LEU A 56 -47.32 -20.13 62.11
N ALA A 57 -47.29 -21.34 62.66
CA ALA A 57 -46.15 -22.25 62.51
C ALA A 57 -45.91 -22.64 61.05
N ILE A 58 -46.97 -22.92 60.27
CA ILE A 58 -46.88 -23.22 58.84
C ILE A 58 -46.37 -22.00 58.05
N LYS A 59 -46.94 -20.81 58.30
CA LYS A 59 -46.53 -19.57 57.64
C LYS A 59 -45.11 -19.16 57.98
N GLU A 60 -44.67 -19.37 59.22
CA GLU A 60 -43.30 -19.11 59.63
C GLU A 60 -42.32 -20.09 58.95
N GLY A 61 -42.69 -21.37 58.84
CA GLY A 61 -41.93 -22.35 58.04
C GLY A 61 -41.83 -21.96 56.56
N LEU A 62 -42.96 -21.56 55.94
CA LEU A 62 -42.98 -21.07 54.57
C LEU A 62 -42.13 -19.79 54.39
N ARG A 63 -42.17 -18.88 55.37
CA ARG A 63 -41.36 -17.66 55.36
C ARG A 63 -39.87 -17.98 55.41
N GLN A 64 -39.47 -18.94 56.26
CA GLN A 64 -38.08 -19.39 56.36
C GLN A 64 -37.62 -20.05 55.06
N ASP A 65 -38.42 -20.96 54.48
CA ASP A 65 -38.12 -21.62 53.21
C ASP A 65 -38.01 -20.60 52.05
N LEU A 66 -38.98 -19.68 51.90
CA LEU A 66 -38.92 -18.64 50.88
C LEU A 66 -37.73 -17.70 51.06
N LYS A 67 -37.36 -17.39 52.30
CA LYS A 67 -36.18 -16.56 52.61
C LYS A 67 -34.88 -17.27 52.20
N GLU A 68 -34.79 -18.58 52.44
CA GLU A 68 -33.66 -19.40 52.00
C GLU A 68 -33.60 -19.50 50.47
N GLN A 69 -34.73 -19.79 49.80
CA GLN A 69 -34.81 -19.80 48.34
C GLN A 69 -34.41 -18.46 47.72
N TYR A 70 -34.90 -17.34 48.27
CA TYR A 70 -34.54 -16.00 47.83
C TYR A 70 -33.04 -15.75 47.96
N ARG A 71 -32.46 -16.11 49.12
CA ARG A 71 -31.02 -15.97 49.35
C ARG A 71 -30.22 -16.77 48.33
N ASN A 72 -30.57 -18.04 48.12
CA ASN A 72 -29.89 -18.93 47.18
C ASN A 72 -29.99 -18.41 45.73
N LYS A 73 -31.17 -17.98 45.29
CA LYS A 73 -31.36 -17.38 43.95
C LYS A 73 -30.61 -16.07 43.78
N ARG A 74 -30.58 -15.22 44.82
CA ARG A 74 -29.83 -13.96 44.80
C ARG A 74 -28.33 -14.22 44.70
N GLU A 75 -27.80 -15.16 45.49
CA GLU A 75 -26.40 -15.56 45.45
C GLU A 75 -26.02 -16.19 44.09
N ALA A 76 -26.90 -17.01 43.49
CA ALA A 76 -26.70 -17.54 42.15
C ALA A 76 -26.70 -16.44 41.07
N ALA A 77 -27.63 -15.49 41.14
CA ALA A 77 -27.70 -14.38 40.20
C ALA A 77 -26.46 -13.46 40.29
N THR A 78 -25.95 -13.21 41.50
CA THR A 78 -24.70 -12.46 41.67
C THR A 78 -23.51 -13.20 41.07
N LYS A 79 -23.39 -14.52 41.29
CA LYS A 79 -22.33 -15.34 40.69
C LYS A 79 -22.38 -15.34 39.17
N LEU A 80 -23.55 -15.55 38.57
CA LEU A 80 -23.72 -15.51 37.11
C LEU A 80 -23.35 -14.14 36.52
N LYS A 81 -23.69 -13.05 37.21
CA LYS A 81 -23.32 -11.70 36.77
C LYS A 81 -21.82 -11.46 36.86
N GLU A 82 -21.17 -11.95 37.91
CA GLU A 82 -19.70 -11.91 38.05
C GLU A 82 -19.02 -12.75 36.96
N GLU A 83 -19.50 -13.97 36.70
CA GLU A 83 -19.00 -14.82 35.62
C GLU A 83 -19.16 -14.17 34.25
N GLN A 84 -20.32 -13.57 33.96
CA GLN A 84 -20.55 -12.83 32.72
C GLN A 84 -19.56 -11.67 32.56
N ASN A 85 -19.39 -10.85 33.61
CA ASN A 85 -18.44 -9.74 33.59
C ASN A 85 -17.00 -10.22 33.40
N ASN A 86 -16.62 -11.35 34.02
CA ASN A 86 -15.30 -11.94 33.85
C ASN A 86 -15.08 -12.41 32.41
N LYS A 87 -16.05 -13.11 31.81
CA LYS A 87 -15.98 -13.55 30.41
C LYS A 87 -15.92 -12.38 29.43
N GLU A 88 -16.67 -11.30 29.70
CA GLU A 88 -16.61 -10.10 28.89
C GLU A 88 -15.22 -9.44 28.98
N ASN A 89 -14.66 -9.32 30.20
CA ASN A 89 -13.31 -8.79 30.39
C ASN A 89 -12.25 -9.67 29.71
N ASP A 90 -12.35 -11.00 29.82
CA ASP A 90 -11.45 -11.94 29.12
C ASP A 90 -11.49 -11.71 27.59
N CYS A 91 -12.69 -11.50 27.03
CA CYS A 91 -12.86 -11.22 25.61
C CYS A 91 -12.23 -9.88 25.21
N ILE A 92 -12.45 -8.84 26.01
CA ILE A 92 -11.87 -7.51 25.80
C ILE A 92 -10.35 -7.59 25.81
N GLU A 93 -9.75 -8.29 26.79
CA GLU A 93 -8.31 -8.47 26.88
C GLU A 93 -7.75 -9.29 25.71
N ALA A 94 -8.42 -10.38 25.32
CA ALA A 94 -8.00 -11.20 24.19
C ALA A 94 -8.00 -10.43 22.87
N ILE A 95 -9.04 -9.64 22.59
CA ILE A 95 -9.13 -8.80 21.38
C ILE A 95 -8.09 -7.68 21.43
N TRP A 96 -7.89 -7.08 22.59
CA TRP A 96 -6.86 -6.08 22.78
C TRP A 96 -5.49 -6.68 22.44
N ALA A 97 -5.12 -7.82 23.03
CA ALA A 97 -3.84 -8.47 22.75
C ALA A 97 -3.66 -8.83 21.26
N LYS A 98 -4.70 -9.40 20.61
CA LYS A 98 -4.64 -9.76 19.18
C LYS A 98 -4.45 -8.58 18.23
N THR A 99 -4.87 -7.38 18.64
CA THR A 99 -4.77 -6.17 17.82
C THR A 99 -3.52 -5.34 18.14
N GLU A 100 -2.67 -5.77 19.08
CA GLU A 100 -1.49 -5.03 19.52
C GLU A 100 -0.52 -4.73 18.38
N SER A 101 -0.23 -5.69 17.50
CA SER A 101 0.70 -5.51 16.38
C SER A 101 0.29 -4.39 15.42
N ILE A 102 -1.02 -4.18 15.23
CA ILE A 102 -1.55 -3.12 14.36
C ILE A 102 -1.58 -1.78 15.11
N ARG A 103 -1.91 -1.81 16.41
CA ARG A 103 -1.97 -0.61 17.25
C ARG A 103 -0.60 -0.07 17.64
N SER A 104 0.45 -0.89 17.56
CA SER A 104 1.83 -0.51 17.83
C SER A 104 2.63 -0.18 16.57
N SER A 105 2.09 -0.47 15.38
CA SER A 105 2.72 -0.09 14.10
C SER A 105 2.45 1.37 13.73
N ASP A 106 3.07 1.82 12.65
CA ASP A 106 2.86 3.18 12.12
C ASP A 106 1.41 3.46 11.75
N LEU A 107 0.62 2.41 11.45
CA LEU A 107 -0.81 2.51 11.18
C LEU A 107 -1.60 3.10 12.36
N LYS A 108 -1.07 3.04 13.58
CA LYS A 108 -1.66 3.73 14.75
C LYS A 108 -1.97 5.20 14.46
N ASN A 109 -1.12 5.86 13.68
CA ASN A 109 -1.25 7.29 13.37
C ASN A 109 -2.46 7.60 12.48
N VAL A 110 -2.95 6.63 11.71
CA VAL A 110 -4.17 6.77 10.88
C VAL A 110 -5.42 6.21 11.53
N MET A 111 -5.27 5.43 12.62
CA MET A 111 -6.42 4.93 13.37
C MET A 111 -7.14 6.09 14.06
N ARG A 112 -8.48 6.10 13.95
CA ARG A 112 -9.36 7.04 14.64
C ARG A 112 -10.31 6.29 15.55
N GLY A 113 -10.63 6.88 16.69
CA GLY A 113 -11.57 6.33 17.66
C GLY A 113 -10.96 6.11 19.05
N PRO A 114 -11.68 5.41 19.94
CA PRO A 114 -11.33 5.31 21.35
C PRO A 114 -10.22 4.28 21.60
N LEU A 115 -8.98 4.61 21.23
CA LEU A 115 -7.78 3.79 21.46
C LEU A 115 -7.23 3.92 22.90
N GLY A 116 -7.76 4.83 23.72
CA GLY A 116 -7.33 5.03 25.10
C GLY A 116 -8.00 4.11 26.12
N SER A 117 -9.07 3.40 25.75
CA SER A 117 -9.82 2.53 26.66
C SER A 117 -10.19 1.22 25.97
N LYS A 118 -9.76 0.09 26.55
CA LYS A 118 -10.05 -1.25 26.02
C LYS A 118 -11.55 -1.51 25.87
N LYS A 119 -12.35 -1.07 26.84
CA LYS A 119 -13.82 -1.20 26.82
C LYS A 119 -14.46 -0.40 25.69
N ALA A 120 -14.02 0.83 25.50
CA ALA A 120 -14.56 1.69 24.44
C ALA A 120 -14.15 1.21 23.05
N PHE A 121 -12.91 0.70 22.89
CA PHE A 121 -12.45 0.05 21.68
C PHE A 121 -13.29 -1.18 21.33
N PHE A 122 -13.54 -2.06 22.29
CA PHE A 122 -14.38 -3.24 22.11
C PHE A 122 -15.82 -2.87 21.70
N ALA A 123 -16.43 -1.91 22.39
CA ALA A 123 -17.77 -1.43 22.06
C ALA A 123 -17.85 -0.82 20.64
N GLN A 124 -16.77 -0.17 20.18
CA GLN A 124 -16.68 0.35 18.81
C GLN A 124 -16.55 -0.78 17.79
N LEU A 125 -15.73 -1.80 18.07
CA LEU A 125 -15.57 -2.97 17.19
C LEU A 125 -16.90 -3.71 16.98
N GLN A 126 -17.69 -3.89 18.03
CA GLN A 126 -19.02 -4.52 17.94
C GLN A 126 -19.99 -3.80 17.00
N LYS A 127 -19.83 -2.49 16.82
CA LYS A 127 -20.67 -1.66 15.95
C LYS A 127 -20.14 -1.57 14.52
N THR A 128 -18.90 -1.99 14.29
CA THR A 128 -18.24 -1.80 13.00
C THR A 128 -18.64 -2.89 12.02
N LEU A 129 -19.06 -2.49 10.81
CA LEU A 129 -19.35 -3.41 9.72
C LEU A 129 -18.07 -4.06 9.20
N THR A 130 -18.14 -5.36 8.88
CA THR A 130 -17.03 -6.08 8.26
C THR A 130 -16.75 -5.49 6.89
N LEU A 131 -15.60 -4.85 6.72
CA LEU A 131 -15.12 -4.37 5.43
C LEU A 131 -14.49 -5.52 4.63
N PRO A 132 -14.43 -5.44 3.29
CA PRO A 132 -13.68 -6.40 2.48
C PRO A 132 -12.23 -6.45 2.95
N VAL A 133 -11.70 -7.68 3.04
CA VAL A 133 -10.37 -7.97 3.58
C VAL A 133 -9.33 -7.21 2.76
N SER A 134 -8.78 -6.15 3.35
CA SER A 134 -7.60 -5.47 2.83
C SER A 134 -6.38 -6.12 3.47
N ASN A 135 -5.35 -6.41 2.68
CA ASN A 135 -4.09 -6.92 3.22
C ASN A 135 -3.45 -5.83 4.11
N LEU A 136 -3.43 -6.06 5.43
CA LEU A 136 -2.88 -5.12 6.41
C LEU A 136 -1.39 -4.86 6.21
N GLU A 137 -0.64 -5.85 5.71
CA GLU A 137 0.79 -5.69 5.41
C GLU A 137 0.98 -4.72 4.25
N GLN A 138 0.16 -4.86 3.19
CA GLN A 138 0.18 -3.93 2.06
C GLN A 138 -0.19 -2.51 2.52
N LEU A 139 -1.24 -2.36 3.35
CA LEU A 139 -1.64 -1.06 3.88
C LEU A 139 -0.53 -0.41 4.71
N SER A 140 0.17 -1.20 5.53
CA SER A 140 1.31 -0.71 6.31
C SER A 140 2.44 -0.25 5.40
N LYS A 141 2.74 -1.01 4.34
CA LYS A 141 3.75 -0.66 3.34
C LYS A 141 3.40 0.66 2.64
N ASP A 142 2.19 0.75 2.08
CA ASP A 142 1.70 1.96 1.40
C ASP A 142 1.77 3.18 2.32
N TYR A 143 1.34 3.04 3.57
CA TYR A 143 1.37 4.14 4.54
C TYR A 143 2.79 4.59 4.89
N SER A 144 3.71 3.64 5.09
CA SER A 144 5.12 3.97 5.34
C SER A 144 5.79 4.70 4.18
N GLU A 145 5.46 4.31 2.94
CA GLU A 145 5.92 4.98 1.73
C GLU A 145 5.38 6.41 1.64
N LEU A 146 4.10 6.61 1.93
CA LEU A 146 3.49 7.95 1.99
C LEU A 146 4.11 8.85 3.05
N ILE A 147 4.39 8.33 4.27
CA ILE A 147 5.08 9.14 5.29
C ILE A 147 6.49 9.52 4.84
N LYS A 148 7.23 8.57 4.24
CA LYS A 148 8.61 8.81 3.79
C LYS A 148 8.70 9.96 2.79
N HIS A 149 7.70 10.08 1.92
CA HIS A 149 7.62 11.12 0.88
C HIS A 149 6.70 12.30 1.25
N LYS A 150 6.24 12.38 2.50
CA LYS A 150 5.34 13.43 2.97
C LYS A 150 5.90 14.83 2.70
N ASN A 151 5.10 15.68 2.07
CA ASN A 151 5.43 17.06 1.69
C ASN A 151 6.63 17.20 0.74
N LYS A 152 7.02 16.14 0.02
CA LYS A 152 8.06 16.18 -1.00
C LYS A 152 7.46 15.77 -2.34
N GLU A 153 7.45 16.70 -3.29
CA GLU A 153 7.15 16.35 -4.67
C GLU A 153 8.37 15.66 -5.30
N ILE A 154 8.17 14.44 -5.77
CA ILE A 154 9.22 13.69 -6.45
C ILE A 154 9.18 14.10 -7.93
N PRO A 155 10.30 14.58 -8.50
CA PRO A 155 10.32 15.00 -9.89
C PRO A 155 10.08 13.81 -10.81
N LEU A 156 9.32 14.05 -11.89
CA LEU A 156 9.14 13.05 -12.93
C LEU A 156 10.44 12.84 -13.69
N ILE A 157 10.65 11.60 -14.13
CA ILE A 157 11.75 11.20 -14.98
C ILE A 157 11.45 11.66 -16.40
N THR A 158 12.46 12.20 -17.07
CA THR A 158 12.38 12.65 -18.45
C THR A 158 11.96 11.50 -19.35
N ILE A 159 11.01 11.74 -20.26
CA ILE A 159 10.63 10.71 -21.24
C ILE A 159 11.66 10.68 -22.36
N LEU A 160 12.12 9.48 -22.72
CA LEU A 160 12.97 9.30 -23.89
C LEU A 160 12.17 9.61 -25.16
N LEU A 161 12.68 10.54 -25.97
CA LEU A 161 12.15 10.85 -27.28
C LEU A 161 13.07 10.24 -28.33
N SER A 162 12.52 9.39 -29.21
CA SER A 162 13.28 8.79 -30.31
C SER A 162 13.83 9.89 -31.22
N PHE A 163 15.13 9.83 -31.49
CA PHE A 163 15.76 10.78 -32.39
C PHE A 163 15.43 10.44 -33.84
N THR A 164 14.85 11.40 -34.56
CA THR A 164 14.52 11.23 -35.98
C THR A 164 15.29 12.24 -36.81
N LEU A 165 16.10 11.75 -37.76
CA LEU A 165 16.74 12.60 -38.75
C LEU A 165 15.76 13.02 -39.85
N PRO A 166 15.81 14.30 -40.29
CA PRO A 166 15.16 14.73 -41.52
C PRO A 166 15.62 13.89 -42.72
N GLU A 167 14.71 13.66 -43.69
CA GLU A 167 15.04 12.85 -44.88
C GLU A 167 16.18 13.45 -45.72
N ASP A 168 16.30 14.77 -45.77
CA ASP A 168 17.38 15.42 -46.50
C ASP A 168 18.74 15.21 -45.82
N ASP A 169 18.78 15.19 -44.49
CA ASP A 169 19.98 14.87 -43.73
C ASP A 169 20.36 13.39 -43.89
N LYS A 170 19.38 12.48 -43.89
CA LYS A 170 19.63 11.06 -44.20
C LYS A 170 20.23 10.89 -45.59
N LYS A 171 19.68 11.57 -46.60
CA LYS A 171 20.23 11.57 -47.96
C LYS A 171 21.65 12.13 -47.99
N LEU A 172 21.93 13.21 -47.26
CA LEU A 172 23.27 13.79 -47.18
C LEU A 172 24.30 12.80 -46.62
N LEU A 173 23.94 12.06 -45.57
CA LEU A 173 24.79 11.03 -44.99
C LEU A 173 24.97 9.82 -45.93
N ALA A 174 23.91 9.45 -46.65
CA ALA A 174 23.87 8.31 -47.57
C ALA A 174 24.44 8.62 -48.97
N THR A 175 24.80 9.87 -49.28
CA THR A 175 25.33 10.27 -50.59
C THR A 175 26.78 10.74 -50.48
N PRO A 176 27.67 10.30 -51.37
CA PRO A 176 29.01 10.84 -51.45
C PRO A 176 29.00 12.35 -51.77
N ILE A 177 29.69 13.16 -50.96
CA ILE A 177 29.85 14.59 -51.25
C ILE A 177 31.02 14.72 -52.22
N ILE A 178 30.77 14.41 -53.49
CA ILE A 178 31.76 14.46 -54.58
C ILE A 178 31.48 15.63 -55.55
N ASP A 179 30.33 16.30 -55.40
CA ASP A 179 29.78 17.16 -56.46
C ASP A 179 29.92 18.67 -56.20
N SER A 180 30.57 19.38 -57.14
CA SER A 180 29.90 19.96 -58.33
C SER A 180 30.75 20.98 -59.11
N SER A 181 32.07 21.08 -58.89
CA SER A 181 32.83 22.16 -59.53
C SER A 181 33.08 21.96 -61.03
N ASN A 182 33.03 23.04 -61.80
CA ASN A 182 33.46 23.11 -63.21
C ASN A 182 35.00 23.10 -63.37
N SER A 183 35.75 22.71 -62.34
CA SER A 183 37.19 22.55 -62.43
C SER A 183 37.56 21.46 -63.41
N TYR A 184 38.62 21.69 -64.19
CA TYR A 184 39.17 20.66 -65.08
C TYR A 184 39.70 19.44 -64.30
N LEU A 185 39.90 19.56 -62.98
CA LEU A 185 40.34 18.48 -62.09
C LEU A 185 39.17 17.59 -61.62
N SER A 186 37.93 18.08 -61.66
CA SER A 186 36.75 17.40 -61.09
C SER A 186 36.50 16.02 -61.69
N GLU A 187 36.64 15.87 -63.01
CA GLU A 187 36.38 14.60 -63.70
C GLU A 187 37.38 13.52 -63.26
N THR A 188 38.64 13.89 -63.11
CA THR A 188 39.69 12.98 -62.65
C THR A 188 39.49 12.59 -61.19
N ILE A 189 39.13 13.55 -60.33
CA ILE A 189 38.89 13.30 -58.90
C ILE A 189 37.68 12.39 -58.70
N LYS A 190 36.60 12.62 -59.46
CA LYS A 190 35.42 11.74 -59.50
C LYS A 190 35.77 10.32 -59.93
N ARG A 191 36.51 10.19 -61.04
CA ARG A 191 36.93 8.88 -61.58
C ARG A 191 37.83 8.10 -60.62
N LEU A 192 38.73 8.78 -59.93
CA LEU A 192 39.65 8.16 -58.96
C LEU A 192 39.06 8.02 -57.56
N GLN A 193 37.89 8.60 -57.30
CA GLN A 193 37.24 8.63 -55.98
C GLN A 193 38.18 9.10 -54.86
N ASN A 194 39.05 10.08 -55.16
CA ASN A 194 40.14 10.48 -54.27
C ASN A 194 39.96 11.90 -53.70
N LEU A 195 38.72 12.42 -53.64
CA LEU A 195 38.44 13.77 -53.14
C LEU A 195 39.05 14.02 -51.75
N ASP A 196 38.88 13.07 -50.83
CA ASP A 196 39.37 13.21 -49.46
C ASP A 196 40.89 13.25 -49.39
N TRP A 197 41.57 12.53 -50.29
CA TRP A 197 43.03 12.61 -50.44
C TRP A 197 43.45 13.96 -51.01
N VAL A 198 42.74 14.48 -52.02
CA VAL A 198 43.00 15.81 -52.59
C VAL A 198 42.78 16.90 -51.54
N LYS A 199 41.75 16.79 -50.70
CA LYS A 199 41.49 17.70 -49.58
C LYS A 199 42.66 17.75 -48.61
N LYS A 200 43.08 16.58 -48.11
CA LYS A 200 44.25 16.48 -47.23
C LYS A 200 45.51 17.02 -47.91
N GLY A 201 45.66 16.76 -49.21
CA GLY A 201 46.76 17.25 -50.01
C GLY A 201 46.80 18.78 -50.07
N LYS A 202 45.64 19.42 -50.31
CA LYS A 202 45.46 20.86 -50.28
C LYS A 202 45.83 21.44 -48.91
N GLU A 203 45.27 20.88 -47.84
CA GLU A 203 45.43 21.41 -46.47
C GLU A 203 46.85 21.26 -45.93
N LEU A 204 47.57 20.19 -46.28
CA LEU A 204 48.88 19.87 -45.70
C LEU A 204 50.06 20.28 -46.58
N TYR A 205 49.93 20.18 -47.91
CA TYR A 205 51.08 20.20 -48.82
C TYR A 205 51.09 21.35 -49.84
N LEU A 206 49.98 22.06 -50.06
CA LEU A 206 49.95 23.24 -50.95
C LEU A 206 50.36 24.54 -50.23
N LYS A 207 51.63 24.62 -49.79
CA LYS A 207 52.18 25.81 -49.14
C LYS A 207 53.03 26.68 -50.08
N ASP A 208 53.74 26.05 -51.01
CA ASP A 208 54.66 26.68 -51.95
C ASP A 208 54.31 26.32 -53.40
N ASN A 209 55.00 26.94 -54.36
CA ASN A 209 54.82 26.65 -55.79
C ASN A 209 55.47 25.32 -56.24
N THR A 210 56.15 24.61 -55.34
CA THR A 210 56.90 23.38 -55.63
C THR A 210 56.04 22.14 -55.35
N CYS A 211 55.88 21.28 -56.35
CA CYS A 211 55.09 20.06 -56.19
C CYS A 211 55.77 19.07 -55.22
N PRO A 212 55.06 18.56 -54.20
CA PRO A 212 55.62 17.65 -53.20
C PRO A 212 55.99 16.27 -53.78
N PHE A 213 55.58 15.94 -55.01
CA PHE A 213 55.89 14.66 -55.65
C PHE A 213 57.07 14.78 -56.63
N CYS A 214 56.95 15.63 -57.65
CA CYS A 214 58.00 15.76 -58.67
C CYS A 214 59.09 16.78 -58.33
N GLN A 215 58.91 17.58 -57.27
CA GLN A 215 59.84 18.65 -56.84
C GLN A 215 60.04 19.79 -57.86
N GLU A 216 59.24 19.82 -58.93
CA GLU A 216 59.23 20.91 -59.91
C GLU A 216 58.21 22.00 -59.54
N SER A 217 58.44 23.24 -60.01
CA SER A 217 57.55 24.39 -59.79
C SER A 217 56.30 24.35 -60.69
N THR A 218 55.43 23.36 -60.45
CA THR A 218 54.22 23.10 -61.26
C THR A 218 52.93 23.62 -60.61
N ILE A 219 52.97 24.00 -59.33
CA ILE A 219 51.83 24.60 -58.63
C ILE A 219 51.77 26.09 -59.01
N ASN A 220 50.80 26.43 -59.85
CA ASN A 220 50.55 27.80 -60.31
C ASN A 220 49.17 28.29 -59.86
N ALA A 221 48.91 29.59 -60.02
CA ALA A 221 47.65 30.22 -59.62
C ALA A 221 46.41 29.52 -60.21
N LYS A 222 46.47 29.13 -61.49
CA LYS A 222 45.37 28.42 -62.17
C LYS A 222 45.09 27.05 -61.54
N PHE A 223 46.13 26.32 -61.12
CA PHE A 223 45.98 25.06 -60.41
C PHE A 223 45.38 25.26 -59.01
N ILE A 224 45.84 26.29 -58.28
CA ILE A 224 45.31 26.64 -56.96
C ILE A 224 43.82 26.98 -57.05
N GLU A 225 43.43 27.87 -57.98
CA GLU A 225 42.01 28.22 -58.23
C GLU A 225 41.19 26.98 -58.62
N ALA A 226 41.75 26.10 -59.45
CA ALA A 226 41.10 24.85 -59.85
C ALA A 226 40.90 23.89 -58.67
N ILE A 227 41.82 23.84 -57.71
CA ILE A 227 41.68 23.06 -56.47
C ILE A 227 40.69 23.74 -55.51
N GLU A 228 40.75 25.06 -55.36
CA GLU A 228 39.86 25.81 -54.47
C GLU A 228 38.40 25.74 -54.92
N SER A 229 38.14 25.84 -56.23
CA SER A 229 36.79 25.71 -56.79
C SER A 229 36.14 24.35 -56.54
N ILE A 230 36.92 23.29 -56.27
CA ILE A 230 36.38 21.97 -55.87
C ILE A 230 35.78 22.02 -54.47
N PHE A 231 36.28 22.90 -53.60
CA PHE A 231 35.84 23.08 -52.22
C PHE A 231 35.08 24.41 -52.07
N ASP A 232 34.06 24.58 -52.91
CA ASP A 232 33.23 25.77 -52.99
C ASP A 232 32.22 25.91 -51.81
N GLU A 233 31.33 26.90 -51.91
CA GLU A 233 30.26 27.14 -50.94
C GLU A 233 29.30 25.95 -50.79
N SER A 234 29.01 25.22 -51.87
CA SER A 234 28.15 24.03 -51.84
C SER A 234 28.78 22.93 -51.00
N TYR A 235 30.09 22.69 -51.19
CA TYR A 235 30.84 21.76 -50.35
C TYR A 235 30.85 22.20 -48.87
N SER A 236 31.16 23.48 -48.62
CA SER A 236 31.22 24.02 -47.25
C SER A 236 29.88 23.87 -46.53
N ASN A 237 28.77 24.22 -47.18
CA ASN A 237 27.42 24.09 -46.62
C ASN A 237 27.07 22.64 -46.25
N LYS A 238 27.38 21.67 -47.12
CA LYS A 238 27.18 20.24 -46.83
C LYS A 238 28.02 19.76 -45.63
N THR A 239 29.28 20.19 -45.54
CA THR A 239 30.14 19.81 -44.40
C THR A 239 29.69 20.46 -43.09
N ASN A 240 29.22 21.71 -43.13
CA ASN A 240 28.64 22.39 -41.97
C ASN A 240 27.35 21.70 -41.52
N GLN A 241 26.53 21.24 -42.46
CA GLN A 241 25.32 20.47 -42.16
C GLN A 241 25.65 19.12 -41.50
N ILE A 242 26.70 18.41 -41.94
CA ILE A 242 27.18 17.19 -41.24
C ILE A 242 27.60 17.51 -39.80
N SER A 243 28.30 18.63 -39.59
CA SER A 243 28.67 19.07 -38.24
C SER A 243 27.44 19.38 -37.38
N ALA A 244 26.42 20.03 -37.95
CA ALA A 244 25.17 20.33 -37.25
C ALA A 244 24.38 19.06 -36.91
N ILE A 245 24.36 18.07 -37.81
CA ILE A 245 23.79 16.74 -37.56
C ILE A 245 24.49 16.08 -36.38
N LYS A 246 25.83 16.09 -36.34
CA LYS A 246 26.60 15.53 -35.23
C LYS A 246 26.20 16.13 -33.89
N SER A 247 26.23 17.47 -33.79
CA SER A 247 25.88 18.17 -32.54
C SER A 247 24.45 17.91 -32.11
N SER A 248 23.50 17.90 -33.05
CA SER A 248 22.09 17.61 -32.77
C SER A 248 21.89 16.17 -32.29
N TYR A 249 22.59 15.21 -32.92
CA TYR A 249 22.57 13.81 -32.54
C TYR A 249 23.15 13.59 -31.13
N GLU A 250 24.30 14.19 -30.83
CA GLU A 250 24.94 14.11 -29.51
C GLU A 250 24.05 14.66 -28.38
N LEU A 251 23.39 15.80 -28.62
CA LEU A 251 22.44 16.39 -27.66
C LEU A 251 21.19 15.52 -27.47
N ALA A 252 20.64 14.96 -28.55
CA ALA A 252 19.44 14.13 -28.48
C ALA A 252 19.68 12.71 -27.94
N THR A 253 20.93 12.24 -27.94
CA THR A 253 21.29 10.90 -27.46
C THR A 253 22.12 10.97 -26.19
N LYS A 254 23.43 11.26 -26.29
CA LYS A 254 24.39 11.24 -25.17
C LYS A 254 23.92 12.05 -23.97
N ALA A 255 23.49 13.30 -24.18
CA ALA A 255 23.06 14.15 -23.08
C ALA A 255 21.76 13.61 -22.42
N ILE A 256 20.82 13.10 -23.22
CA ILE A 256 19.58 12.50 -22.73
C ILE A 256 19.86 11.20 -21.95
N TYR A 257 20.72 10.31 -22.46
CA TYR A 257 21.06 9.05 -21.81
C TYR A 257 21.77 9.26 -20.46
N GLN A 258 22.68 10.22 -20.39
CA GLN A 258 23.31 10.63 -19.13
C GLN A 258 22.27 11.16 -18.14
N LYS A 259 21.38 12.04 -18.59
CA LYS A 259 20.31 12.60 -17.77
C LYS A 259 19.38 11.51 -17.23
N LEU A 260 18.91 10.60 -18.08
CA LEU A 260 18.05 9.47 -17.70
C LEU A 260 18.74 8.58 -16.66
N THR A 261 20.01 8.24 -16.88
CA THR A 261 20.78 7.42 -15.94
C THR A 261 20.87 8.09 -14.55
N GLN A 262 21.06 9.41 -14.51
CA GLN A 262 21.09 10.17 -13.26
C GLN A 262 19.71 10.24 -12.58
N GLU A 263 18.64 10.53 -13.32
CA GLU A 263 17.28 10.60 -12.79
C GLU A 263 16.82 9.24 -12.24
N ILE A 264 17.10 8.15 -12.95
CA ILE A 264 16.75 6.79 -12.53
C ILE A 264 17.55 6.37 -11.29
N SER A 265 18.85 6.61 -11.26
CA SER A 265 19.71 6.22 -10.12
C SER A 265 19.33 6.93 -8.82
N THR A 266 18.96 8.21 -8.91
CA THR A 266 18.60 9.04 -7.75
C THR A 266 17.16 8.83 -7.27
N CYS A 267 16.28 8.23 -8.08
CA CYS A 267 14.90 8.01 -7.68
C CYS A 267 14.80 6.85 -6.67
N GLU A 268 14.27 7.13 -5.48
CA GLU A 268 14.12 6.15 -4.39
C GLU A 268 12.92 5.20 -4.59
N LEU A 269 11.99 5.54 -5.48
CA LEU A 269 10.79 4.74 -5.76
C LEU A 269 11.03 3.59 -6.75
N ILE A 270 12.19 3.60 -7.41
CA ILE A 270 12.61 2.56 -8.33
C ILE A 270 13.45 1.55 -7.54
N SER A 271 13.10 0.27 -7.64
CA SER A 271 13.91 -0.79 -7.01
C SER A 271 15.28 -0.91 -7.66
N GLU A 272 16.27 -1.43 -6.92
CA GLU A 272 17.64 -1.56 -7.45
C GLU A 272 17.70 -2.45 -8.70
N GLU A 273 16.91 -3.52 -8.73
CA GLU A 273 16.79 -4.41 -9.90
C GLU A 273 16.22 -3.66 -11.12
N GLU A 274 15.15 -2.87 -10.95
CA GLU A 274 14.58 -2.04 -12.01
C GLU A 274 15.59 -0.99 -12.54
N LYS A 275 16.39 -0.39 -11.63
CA LYS A 275 17.46 0.54 -11.99
C LYS A 275 18.53 -0.15 -12.81
N GLU A 276 19.01 -1.32 -12.39
CA GLU A 276 20.03 -2.08 -13.10
C GLU A 276 19.57 -2.46 -14.50
N ILE A 277 18.35 -3.00 -14.64
CA ILE A 277 17.76 -3.37 -15.92
C ILE A 277 17.68 -2.16 -16.85
N THR A 278 17.09 -1.05 -16.39
CA THR A 278 16.89 0.13 -17.25
C THR A 278 18.21 0.78 -17.62
N THR A 279 19.16 0.84 -16.69
CA THR A 279 20.50 1.39 -16.95
C THR A 279 21.28 0.53 -17.94
N SER A 280 21.11 -0.80 -17.92
CA SER A 280 21.73 -1.68 -18.90
C SER A 280 21.21 -1.41 -20.32
N HIS A 281 19.90 -1.19 -20.49
CA HIS A 281 19.31 -0.80 -21.77
C HIS A 281 19.84 0.56 -22.24
N ILE A 282 19.94 1.55 -21.35
CA ILE A 282 20.49 2.87 -21.68
C ILE A 282 21.95 2.76 -22.14
N LYS A 283 22.77 1.90 -21.49
CA LYS A 283 24.16 1.66 -21.90
C LYS A 283 24.25 1.09 -23.32
N LEU A 284 23.38 0.16 -23.69
CA LEU A 284 23.35 -0.39 -25.05
C LEU A 284 23.04 0.70 -26.10
N LEU A 285 22.06 1.56 -25.82
CA LEU A 285 21.78 2.71 -26.70
C LEU A 285 22.93 3.72 -26.72
N ASP A 286 23.61 3.91 -25.59
CA ASP A 286 24.77 4.79 -25.51
C ASP A 286 25.94 4.27 -26.37
N GLU A 287 26.17 2.96 -26.41
CA GLU A 287 27.15 2.32 -27.30
C GLU A 287 26.78 2.46 -28.78
N ILE A 288 25.49 2.30 -29.13
CA ILE A 288 24.99 2.59 -30.49
C ILE A 288 25.25 4.06 -30.85
N ALA A 289 24.95 4.98 -29.92
CA ALA A 289 25.18 6.40 -30.14
C ALA A 289 26.67 6.73 -30.32
N SER A 290 27.57 6.13 -29.55
CA SER A 290 29.03 6.28 -29.75
C SER A 290 29.44 5.88 -31.17
N ARG A 291 28.99 4.72 -31.64
CA ARG A 291 29.31 4.22 -32.99
C ARG A 291 28.76 5.13 -34.08
N ASN A 292 27.53 5.63 -33.92
CA ASN A 292 26.95 6.59 -34.86
C ASN A 292 27.71 7.92 -34.88
N ILE A 293 28.16 8.44 -33.73
CA ILE A 293 28.98 9.65 -33.65
C ILE A 293 30.32 9.45 -34.36
N GLU A 294 30.95 8.28 -34.22
CA GLU A 294 32.17 7.91 -34.94
C GLU A 294 31.93 7.85 -36.46
N LEU A 295 30.82 7.25 -36.90
CA LEU A 295 30.43 7.24 -38.31
C LEU A 295 30.25 8.66 -38.86
N ILE A 296 29.52 9.54 -38.17
CA ILE A 296 29.31 10.93 -38.58
C ILE A 296 30.64 11.69 -38.62
N THR A 297 31.51 11.48 -37.62
CA THR A 297 32.85 12.08 -37.57
C THR A 297 33.72 11.60 -38.74
N SER A 298 33.65 10.31 -39.06
CA SER A 298 34.34 9.74 -40.22
C SER A 298 33.84 10.34 -41.53
N LYS A 299 32.51 10.52 -41.68
CA LYS A 299 31.88 11.19 -42.83
C LYS A 299 32.28 12.66 -42.94
N PHE A 300 32.41 13.38 -41.83
CA PHE A 300 32.92 14.75 -41.84
C PHE A 300 34.38 14.83 -42.33
N ASN A 301 35.23 13.92 -41.85
CA ASN A 301 36.63 13.86 -42.23
C ASN A 301 36.84 13.33 -43.66
N ASN A 302 35.96 12.44 -44.11
CA ASN A 302 35.98 11.82 -45.44
C ASN A 302 34.60 11.98 -46.11
N PRO A 303 34.25 13.18 -46.63
CA PRO A 303 32.93 13.46 -47.20
C PRO A 303 32.49 12.57 -48.36
N SER A 304 33.43 11.89 -49.03
CA SER A 304 33.13 10.90 -50.06
C SER A 304 32.52 9.60 -49.52
N SER A 305 32.69 9.29 -48.23
CA SER A 305 32.17 8.07 -47.60
C SER A 305 30.63 8.05 -47.56
N ILE A 306 30.03 6.87 -47.46
CA ILE A 306 28.59 6.70 -47.26
C ILE A 306 28.39 6.08 -45.89
N ILE A 307 27.49 6.67 -45.09
CA ILE A 307 27.15 6.13 -43.77
C ILE A 307 25.64 6.00 -43.61
N THR A 308 25.25 5.02 -42.81
CA THR A 308 23.89 4.85 -42.31
C THR A 308 23.97 4.73 -40.80
N LEU A 309 23.13 5.47 -40.08
CA LEU A 309 23.10 5.38 -38.62
C LEU A 309 22.32 4.15 -38.18
N GLU A 310 22.79 3.51 -37.13
CA GLU A 310 22.14 2.38 -36.51
C GLU A 310 21.09 2.83 -35.48
N SER A 311 20.00 2.08 -35.33
CA SER A 311 19.01 2.28 -34.27
C SER A 311 18.58 0.93 -33.68
N ASP A 312 18.06 0.96 -32.46
CA ASP A 312 17.44 -0.21 -31.83
C ASP A 312 16.11 0.22 -31.18
N ASP A 313 15.08 0.25 -32.02
CA ASP A 313 13.73 0.67 -31.63
C ASP A 313 13.16 -0.23 -30.52
N SER A 314 13.58 -1.50 -30.45
CA SER A 314 13.13 -2.44 -29.41
C SER A 314 13.65 -2.04 -28.03
N ILE A 315 14.92 -1.69 -27.93
CA ILE A 315 15.51 -1.20 -26.68
C ILE A 315 14.95 0.19 -26.31
N GLU A 316 14.78 1.08 -27.28
CA GLU A 316 14.14 2.38 -27.05
C GLU A 316 12.74 2.22 -26.44
N GLN A 317 11.89 1.38 -27.01
CA GLN A 317 10.54 1.13 -26.50
C GLN A 317 10.56 0.52 -25.09
N LYS A 318 11.51 -0.37 -24.78
CA LYS A 318 11.67 -0.90 -23.42
C LYS A 318 11.96 0.22 -22.41
N ILE A 319 12.86 1.14 -22.73
CA ILE A 319 13.18 2.27 -21.84
C ILE A 319 11.97 3.19 -21.68
N ILE A 320 11.28 3.51 -22.78
CA ILE A 320 10.07 4.36 -22.76
C ILE A 320 9.00 3.74 -21.85
N ASN A 321 8.76 2.43 -21.96
CA ASN A 321 7.80 1.71 -21.13
C ASN A 321 8.22 1.75 -19.65
N CYS A 322 9.47 1.41 -19.33
CA CYS A 322 9.99 1.48 -17.96
C CYS A 322 9.83 2.88 -17.35
N VAL A 323 10.22 3.93 -18.08
CA VAL A 323 10.10 5.32 -17.61
C VAL A 323 8.63 5.73 -17.42
N THR A 324 7.75 5.26 -18.30
CA THR A 324 6.30 5.51 -18.17
C THR A 324 5.72 4.85 -16.91
N ASP A 325 6.14 3.63 -16.60
CA ASP A 325 5.74 2.92 -15.39
C ASP A 325 6.26 3.63 -14.13
N TYR A 326 7.54 4.05 -14.12
CA TYR A 326 8.12 4.82 -13.02
C TYR A 326 7.37 6.13 -12.80
N ASN A 327 7.12 6.88 -13.87
CA ASN A 327 6.36 8.13 -13.78
C ASN A 327 4.92 7.92 -13.32
N THR A 328 4.31 6.77 -13.60
CA THR A 328 2.98 6.43 -13.09
C THR A 328 3.02 6.21 -11.58
N LYS A 329 4.02 5.47 -11.07
CA LYS A 329 4.25 5.30 -9.62
C LYS A 329 4.52 6.63 -8.92
N ILE A 330 5.38 7.47 -9.51
CA ILE A 330 5.72 8.80 -8.97
C ILE A 330 4.46 9.69 -8.89
N LYS A 331 3.63 9.70 -9.93
CA LYS A 331 2.37 10.47 -9.94
C LYS A 331 1.40 10.00 -8.86
N ASP A 332 1.23 8.69 -8.69
CA ASP A 332 0.34 8.15 -7.66
C ASP A 332 0.78 8.56 -6.24
N ILE A 333 2.09 8.55 -5.98
CA ILE A 333 2.64 8.99 -4.70
C ILE A 333 2.51 10.51 -4.51
N ASN A 334 2.80 11.32 -5.54
CA ASN A 334 2.67 12.77 -5.45
C ASN A 334 1.21 13.25 -5.30
N LEU A 335 0.23 12.46 -5.74
CA LEU A 335 -1.20 12.77 -5.61
C LEU A 335 -1.78 12.48 -4.22
N LYS A 336 -1.13 11.61 -3.43
CA LYS A 336 -1.63 11.13 -2.14
C LYS A 336 -1.11 11.94 -0.96
#